data_AF-A0A418RTI5-F1
#
_entry.id   AF-A0A418RTI5-F1
#
_cell.length_a   1.000
_cell.length_b   1.000
_cell.length_c   1.000
_cell.angle_alpha   90.00
_cell.angle_beta   90.00
_cell.angle_gamma   90.00
#
_symmetry.space_group_name_H-M   'P 1'
#
loop_
_entity.id
_entity.type
_entity.pdbx_description
1 polymer ?
#
loop_
_entity_poly.entity_id
_entity_poly.type
_entity_poly.pdbx_seq_one_letter_code
_entity_poly.pdbx_strand_id
1 'polypeptide(L)'
;MRNNVLKLLVVYLLMGTPLSFSTVQASQTPKSIGEVYQGGIVFYIAPNGKHGLIAALTDQSGSVPWSNVSVFNSGYKVTEATRDGVYEGAKNTEIIVKKQLSDNRSGYFAAIVAANYKVQGNGVTPCTVTNSHTNETCYEDWYLPSKEELNLLYRQRAVVGGLDKPGYWSSTEDNSIYADYQDFNNGSKVNYNKDYALGVRAIRAF
;
A
#
# COMPACT_ATOMS: atom_id res chain seq x y z
N MET A 1 -5.10 -6.52 34.89
CA MET A 1 -5.42 -6.41 33.45
C MET A 1 -5.18 -7.80 32.84
N ARG A 2 -6.11 -8.77 32.78
CA ARG A 2 -7.55 -8.81 32.47
C ARG A 2 -7.84 -8.44 31.00
N ASN A 3 -7.76 -9.44 30.13
CA ASN A 3 -8.84 -9.85 29.21
C ASN A 3 -8.43 -11.20 28.59
N ASN A 4 -8.85 -12.30 29.20
CA ASN A 4 -10.16 -12.97 29.05
C ASN A 4 -10.10 -14.07 27.98
N VAL A 5 -9.20 -15.03 28.20
CA VAL A 5 -9.41 -16.38 27.67
C VAL A 5 -10.54 -16.96 28.51
N LEU A 6 -11.73 -17.12 27.92
CA LEU A 6 -12.86 -17.77 28.54
C LEU A 6 -12.44 -19.21 28.88
N LYS A 7 -11.92 -19.44 30.08
CA LYS A 7 -11.70 -20.79 30.63
C LYS A 7 -13.07 -21.30 31.06
N LEU A 8 -13.73 -22.01 30.15
CA LEU A 8 -14.92 -22.79 30.46
C LEU A 8 -14.46 -23.98 31.33
N LEU A 9 -14.60 -23.84 32.65
CA LEU A 9 -14.57 -24.96 33.58
C LEU A 9 -15.80 -25.82 33.31
N VAL A 10 -15.61 -26.96 32.64
CA VAL A 10 -16.64 -28.00 32.56
C VAL A 10 -16.23 -29.11 33.51
N VAL A 11 -17.05 -29.30 34.54
CA VAL A 11 -16.87 -30.29 35.59
C VAL A 11 -17.98 -31.35 35.45
N TYR A 12 -17.54 -32.62 35.46
CA TYR A 12 -18.21 -33.90 35.76
C TYR A 12 -18.79 -34.83 34.66
N LEU A 13 -18.20 -36.05 34.69
CA LEU A 13 -18.76 -37.41 34.86
C LEU A 13 -19.67 -38.07 33.80
N LEU A 14 -19.29 -39.33 33.49
CA LEU A 14 -20.02 -40.47 32.90
C LEU A 14 -20.44 -40.42 31.42
N MET A 15 -19.80 -41.33 30.65
CA MET A 15 -20.30 -42.03 29.45
C MET A 15 -21.19 -41.21 28.51
N GLY A 16 -20.59 -40.41 27.63
CA GLY A 16 -21.29 -39.74 26.53
C GLY A 16 -20.36 -39.57 25.33
N THR A 17 -20.86 -39.89 24.15
CA THR A 17 -20.21 -39.82 22.83
C THR A 17 -19.35 -38.56 22.64
N PRO A 18 -18.19 -38.64 21.95
CA PRO A 18 -17.35 -37.47 21.73
C PRO A 18 -18.12 -36.39 20.97
N LEU A 19 -18.23 -35.21 21.57
CA LEU A 19 -18.68 -33.99 20.88
C LEU A 19 -17.70 -33.68 19.75
N SER A 20 -18.15 -33.83 18.51
CA SER A 20 -17.40 -33.38 17.35
C SER A 20 -17.48 -31.86 17.29
N PHE A 21 -16.38 -31.18 17.60
CA PHE A 21 -16.28 -29.73 17.39
C PHE A 21 -16.08 -29.48 15.90
N SER A 22 -17.15 -29.08 15.20
CA SER A 22 -17.00 -28.45 13.89
C SER A 22 -16.42 -27.06 14.12
N THR A 23 -15.19 -26.84 13.67
CA THR A 23 -14.66 -25.48 13.54
C THR A 23 -15.57 -24.73 12.58
N VAL A 24 -16.31 -23.74 13.08
CA VAL A 24 -16.98 -22.76 12.23
C VAL A 24 -15.86 -21.96 11.58
N GLN A 25 -15.44 -22.38 10.39
CA GLN A 25 -14.54 -21.60 9.57
C GLN A 25 -15.31 -20.35 9.16
N ALA A 26 -14.92 -19.19 9.68
CA ALA A 26 -15.53 -17.93 9.31
C ALA A 26 -15.50 -17.82 7.78
N SER A 27 -16.68 -17.84 7.16
CA SER A 27 -16.83 -17.58 5.73
C SER A 27 -16.44 -16.11 5.51
N GLN A 28 -15.18 -15.85 5.17
CA GLN A 28 -14.81 -14.54 4.66
C GLN A 28 -15.54 -14.38 3.33
N THR A 29 -16.45 -13.41 3.26
CA THR A 29 -17.06 -12.99 2.01
C THR A 29 -15.94 -12.66 1.02
N PRO A 30 -15.89 -13.32 -0.16
CA PRO A 30 -14.88 -13.02 -1.16
C PRO A 30 -14.90 -11.54 -1.52
N LYS A 31 -13.72 -10.93 -1.59
CA LYS A 31 -13.58 -9.53 -1.99
C LYS A 31 -13.81 -9.38 -3.48
N SER A 32 -14.31 -8.21 -3.88
CA SER A 32 -14.60 -7.89 -5.28
C SER A 32 -13.84 -6.65 -5.73
N ILE A 33 -13.45 -6.61 -7.02
CA ILE A 33 -12.86 -5.42 -7.63
C ILE A 33 -13.88 -4.26 -7.55
N GLY A 34 -13.43 -3.09 -7.11
CA GLY A 34 -14.27 -1.91 -6.87
C GLY A 34 -14.87 -1.82 -5.47
N GLU A 35 -14.73 -2.85 -4.63
CA GLU A 35 -15.19 -2.80 -3.24
C GLU A 35 -14.37 -1.80 -2.42
N VAL A 36 -15.05 -0.93 -1.68
CA VAL A 36 -14.40 -0.12 -0.63
C VAL A 36 -14.06 -1.02 0.55
N TYR A 37 -12.78 -1.22 0.80
CA TYR A 37 -12.28 -2.10 1.84
C TYR A 37 -11.02 -1.52 2.47
N GLN A 38 -10.97 -1.54 3.81
CA GLN A 38 -9.81 -1.16 4.60
C GLN A 38 -9.14 0.16 4.18
N GLY A 39 -9.94 1.22 4.02
CA GLY A 39 -9.46 2.57 3.71
C GLY A 39 -9.19 2.86 2.22
N GLY A 40 -9.55 1.95 1.31
CA GLY A 40 -9.39 2.19 -0.13
C GLY A 40 -10.31 1.33 -1.00
N ILE A 41 -9.99 1.20 -2.28
CA ILE A 41 -10.73 0.40 -3.26
C ILE A 41 -9.90 -0.80 -3.70
N VAL A 42 -10.49 -2.00 -3.64
CA VAL A 42 -9.86 -3.24 -4.15
C VAL A 42 -9.72 -3.15 -5.66
N PHE A 43 -8.50 -3.28 -6.17
CA PHE A 43 -8.20 -3.23 -7.62
C PHE A 43 -7.48 -4.48 -8.13
N TYR A 44 -7.08 -5.39 -7.24
CA TYR A 44 -6.52 -6.67 -7.60
C TYR A 44 -6.93 -7.73 -6.58
N ILE A 45 -7.21 -8.93 -7.07
CA ILE A 45 -7.48 -10.12 -6.26
C ILE A 45 -6.52 -11.20 -6.74
N ALA A 46 -5.76 -11.78 -5.82
CA ALA A 46 -4.85 -12.87 -6.11
C ALA A 46 -5.63 -14.11 -6.62
N PRO A 47 -5.00 -15.00 -7.40
CA PRO A 47 -5.68 -16.19 -7.96
C PRO A 47 -6.36 -17.09 -6.92
N ASN A 48 -5.89 -17.08 -5.66
CA ASN A 48 -6.49 -17.85 -4.57
C ASN A 48 -7.72 -17.18 -3.93
N GLY A 49 -8.07 -15.95 -4.34
CA GLY A 49 -9.20 -15.18 -3.82
C GLY A 49 -9.06 -14.67 -2.38
N LYS A 50 -7.94 -14.95 -1.71
CA LYS A 50 -7.73 -14.64 -0.28
C LYS A 50 -6.99 -13.34 -0.03
N HIS A 51 -6.19 -12.91 -1.00
CA HIS A 51 -5.36 -11.72 -0.92
C HIS A 51 -5.64 -10.81 -2.09
N GLY A 52 -5.22 -9.55 -1.97
CA GLY A 52 -5.33 -8.60 -3.06
C GLY A 52 -4.61 -7.30 -2.79
N LEU A 53 -4.83 -6.34 -3.68
CA LEU A 53 -4.32 -4.98 -3.53
C LEU A 53 -5.47 -3.97 -3.48
N ILE A 54 -5.27 -2.98 -2.62
CA ILE A 54 -6.18 -1.86 -2.38
C ILE A 54 -5.46 -0.58 -2.78
N ALA A 55 -6.11 0.30 -3.52
CA ALA A 55 -5.62 1.64 -3.84
C ALA A 55 -6.27 2.67 -2.93
N ALA A 56 -5.52 3.70 -2.53
CA ALA A 56 -6.07 4.82 -1.79
C ALA A 56 -7.16 5.54 -2.62
N LEU A 57 -8.13 6.16 -1.95
CA LEU A 57 -9.24 6.84 -2.63
C LEU A 57 -8.80 8.10 -3.39
N THR A 58 -7.69 8.71 -2.97
CA THR A 58 -7.13 9.93 -3.54
C THR A 58 -5.61 9.82 -3.66
N ASP A 59 -5.01 10.67 -4.48
CA ASP A 59 -3.56 10.79 -4.59
C ASP A 59 -2.98 11.41 -3.32
N GLN A 60 -1.84 10.90 -2.86
CA GLN A 60 -1.20 11.33 -1.62
C GLN A 60 -0.48 12.68 -1.77
N SER A 61 -0.34 13.20 -3.00
CA SER A 61 0.25 14.50 -3.29
C SER A 61 -0.17 15.04 -4.65
N GLY A 62 0.05 16.33 -4.89
CA GLY A 62 -0.19 16.95 -6.19
C GLY A 62 0.73 16.41 -7.29
N SER A 63 2.04 16.39 -7.03
CA SER A 63 3.09 15.67 -7.78
C SER A 63 4.37 15.80 -6.97
N VAL A 64 5.20 14.76 -6.92
CA VAL A 64 6.46 14.77 -6.14
C VAL A 64 7.59 14.09 -6.88
N PRO A 65 8.85 14.50 -6.64
CA PRO A 65 10.02 13.78 -7.11
C PRO A 65 10.04 12.34 -6.61
N TRP A 66 10.63 11.46 -7.41
CA TRP A 66 10.80 10.07 -7.01
C TRP A 66 11.81 9.94 -5.85
N SER A 67 12.82 10.80 -5.84
CA SER A 67 13.90 10.83 -4.86
C SER A 67 14.03 12.19 -4.17
N ASN A 68 14.62 12.19 -2.97
CA ASN A 68 14.97 13.39 -2.20
C ASN A 68 16.28 14.08 -2.65
N VAL A 69 16.95 13.52 -3.67
CA VAL A 69 18.27 13.99 -4.13
C VAL A 69 18.12 14.46 -5.55
N SER A 70 18.56 15.69 -5.81
CA SER A 70 18.71 16.24 -7.16
C SER A 70 20.16 16.29 -7.58
N VAL A 71 20.38 16.45 -8.90
CA VAL A 71 21.71 16.66 -9.51
C VAL A 71 22.51 17.75 -8.78
N PHE A 72 21.82 18.75 -8.23
CA PHE A 72 22.41 19.93 -7.62
C PHE A 72 22.80 19.75 -6.15
N ASN A 73 22.19 18.79 -5.43
CA ASN A 73 22.32 18.69 -3.97
C ASN A 73 23.19 17.53 -3.48
N SER A 74 23.22 16.38 -4.16
CA SER A 74 24.06 15.24 -3.72
C SER A 74 24.46 14.23 -4.82
N GLY A 75 24.17 14.51 -6.09
CA GLY A 75 24.44 13.58 -7.20
C GLY A 75 23.46 12.40 -7.23
N TYR A 76 23.25 11.83 -8.43
CA TYR A 76 22.29 10.75 -8.64
C TYR A 76 22.64 9.48 -7.83
N LYS A 77 21.64 8.91 -7.13
CA LYS A 77 21.81 7.77 -6.20
C LYS A 77 21.09 6.53 -6.70
N VAL A 78 21.74 5.38 -6.54
CA VAL A 78 21.14 4.05 -6.72
C VAL A 78 20.55 3.59 -5.38
N THR A 79 19.25 3.39 -5.34
CA THR A 79 18.54 2.83 -4.19
C THR A 79 18.47 1.30 -4.24
N GLU A 80 18.70 0.66 -5.38
CA GLU A 80 18.55 -0.79 -5.59
C GLU A 80 17.10 -1.29 -5.40
N ALA A 81 16.13 -0.37 -5.46
CA ALA A 81 14.71 -0.70 -5.40
C ALA A 81 14.21 -1.21 -6.78
N THR A 82 14.71 -2.36 -7.23
CA THR A 82 14.53 -2.85 -8.60
C THR A 82 13.45 -3.92 -8.75
N ARG A 83 12.76 -4.29 -7.67
CA ARG A 83 11.76 -5.38 -7.71
C ARG A 83 10.51 -4.94 -8.49
N ASP A 84 9.90 -5.86 -9.24
CA ASP A 84 8.81 -5.56 -10.19
C ASP A 84 7.69 -6.64 -10.18
N GLY A 85 7.54 -7.36 -9.07
CA GLY A 85 6.46 -8.33 -8.89
C GLY A 85 5.23 -7.71 -8.25
N VAL A 86 4.12 -8.45 -8.30
CA VAL A 86 2.98 -8.21 -7.40
C VAL A 86 3.45 -8.41 -5.96
N TYR A 87 3.11 -7.48 -5.07
CA TYR A 87 3.53 -7.37 -3.67
C TYR A 87 4.98 -6.93 -3.44
N GLU A 88 5.73 -6.58 -4.49
CA GLU A 88 7.13 -6.15 -4.35
C GLU A 88 7.29 -4.65 -4.07
N GLY A 89 6.25 -3.82 -4.34
CA GLY A 89 6.31 -2.38 -4.14
C GLY A 89 6.53 -1.99 -2.69
N ALA A 90 6.03 -2.80 -1.75
CA ALA A 90 6.25 -2.60 -0.32
C ALA A 90 7.76 -2.66 0.02
N LYS A 91 8.48 -3.65 -0.53
CA LYS A 91 9.91 -3.81 -0.25
C LYS A 91 10.73 -2.72 -0.91
N ASN A 92 10.39 -2.33 -2.13
CA ASN A 92 11.03 -1.20 -2.80
C ASN A 92 10.82 0.10 -2.03
N THR A 93 9.59 0.38 -1.59
CA THR A 93 9.25 1.58 -0.81
C THR A 93 10.09 1.64 0.47
N GLU A 94 10.23 0.55 1.21
CA GLU A 94 11.09 0.46 2.40
C GLU A 94 12.55 0.81 2.07
N ILE A 95 13.09 0.25 0.98
CA ILE A 95 14.47 0.48 0.53
C ILE A 95 14.69 1.96 0.17
N ILE A 96 13.78 2.55 -0.61
CA ILE A 96 13.85 3.95 -1.03
C ILE A 96 13.79 4.86 0.20
N VAL A 97 12.80 4.66 1.09
CA VAL A 97 12.64 5.47 2.30
C VAL A 97 13.91 5.42 3.15
N LYS A 98 14.46 4.23 3.41
CA LYS A 98 15.68 4.06 4.20
C LYS A 98 16.88 4.76 3.58
N LYS A 99 17.09 4.61 2.27
CA LYS A 99 18.25 5.18 1.58
C LYS A 99 18.13 6.68 1.34
N GLN A 100 16.93 7.24 1.18
CA GLN A 100 16.76 8.67 0.97
C GLN A 100 16.80 9.45 2.29
N LEU A 101 16.29 8.88 3.39
CA LEU A 101 16.32 9.52 4.71
C LEU A 101 17.68 9.45 5.40
N SER A 102 18.59 8.54 4.99
CA SER A 102 19.96 8.53 5.50
C SER A 102 20.72 9.82 5.16
N ASP A 103 20.36 10.46 4.05
CA ASP A 103 21.09 11.60 3.49
C ASP A 103 20.43 12.92 3.92
N ASN A 104 19.10 12.97 3.91
CA ASN A 104 18.34 14.12 4.38
C ASN A 104 17.04 13.66 5.07
N ARG A 105 16.98 13.89 6.38
CA ARG A 105 15.91 13.41 7.27
C ARG A 105 14.57 14.13 7.09
N SER A 106 14.51 15.25 6.36
CA SER A 106 13.29 16.02 6.11
C SER A 106 12.68 15.77 4.71
N GLY A 107 13.10 14.71 4.02
CA GLY A 107 12.75 14.48 2.63
C GLY A 107 11.28 14.37 2.29
N TYR A 108 10.89 14.92 1.13
CA TYR A 108 9.56 14.84 0.54
C TYR A 108 9.66 14.25 -0.87
N PHE A 109 9.38 12.95 -0.99
CA PHE A 109 9.53 12.16 -2.22
C PHE A 109 8.46 11.07 -2.32
N ALA A 110 8.28 10.47 -3.51
CA ALA A 110 7.16 9.60 -3.81
C ALA A 110 6.95 8.47 -2.80
N ALA A 111 8.01 7.72 -2.48
CA ALA A 111 7.93 6.59 -1.55
C ALA A 111 7.59 7.01 -0.11
N ILE A 112 8.15 8.11 0.41
CA ILE A 112 7.85 8.57 1.78
C ILE A 112 6.43 9.13 1.89
N VAL A 113 5.93 9.77 0.83
CA VAL A 113 4.55 10.28 0.77
C VAL A 113 3.55 9.13 0.82
N ALA A 114 3.81 8.04 0.10
CA ALA A 114 2.99 6.83 0.18
C ALA A 114 3.11 6.14 1.56
N ALA A 115 4.33 5.98 2.08
CA ALA A 115 4.58 5.30 3.35
C ALA A 115 4.05 6.04 4.58
N ASN A 116 3.95 7.38 4.53
CA ASN A 116 3.39 8.18 5.60
C ASN A 116 1.86 8.31 5.53
N TYR A 117 1.23 7.79 4.47
CA TYR A 117 -0.23 7.85 4.35
C TYR A 117 -0.87 6.93 5.38
N LYS A 118 -1.80 7.49 6.18
CA LYS A 118 -2.52 6.77 7.22
C LYS A 118 -3.97 7.23 7.27
N VAL A 119 -4.89 6.28 7.18
CA VAL A 119 -6.31 6.58 7.04
C VAL A 119 -7.17 5.58 7.78
N GLN A 120 -8.33 6.04 8.24
CA GLN A 120 -9.36 5.17 8.82
C GLN A 120 -10.07 4.35 7.72
N GLY A 121 -10.96 3.44 8.13
CA GLY A 121 -11.70 2.56 7.22
C GLY A 121 -12.56 3.26 6.16
N ASN A 122 -12.93 4.53 6.36
CA ASN A 122 -13.64 5.31 5.36
C ASN A 122 -12.75 5.82 4.21
N GLY A 123 -11.42 5.66 4.31
CA GLY A 123 -10.47 6.07 3.27
C GLY A 123 -10.34 7.59 3.09
N VAL A 124 -10.90 8.40 3.98
CA VAL A 124 -10.89 9.87 3.92
C VAL A 124 -10.36 10.49 5.20
N THR A 125 -10.74 9.98 6.38
CA THR A 125 -10.33 10.56 7.65
C THR A 125 -8.88 10.19 7.97
N PRO A 126 -7.95 11.15 8.09
CA PRO A 126 -6.58 10.87 8.49
C PRO A 126 -6.51 10.26 9.89
N CYS A 127 -5.58 9.35 10.09
CA CYS A 127 -5.33 8.78 11.41
C CYS A 127 -4.57 9.78 12.30
N THR A 128 -5.30 10.49 13.17
CA THR A 128 -4.73 11.40 14.17
C THR A 128 -4.67 10.69 15.52
N VAL A 129 -3.69 9.80 15.72
CA VAL A 129 -3.55 9.16 17.03
C VAL A 129 -2.96 10.18 18.01
N THR A 130 -3.81 10.87 18.79
CA THR A 130 -3.34 11.59 19.98
C THR A 130 -3.94 11.09 21.28
N ASN A 131 -5.09 10.41 21.30
CA ASN A 131 -5.65 9.87 22.54
C ASN A 131 -6.48 8.60 22.28
N SER A 132 -6.00 7.49 22.84
CA SER A 132 -6.52 6.12 22.76
C SER A 132 -7.89 5.91 23.43
N HIS A 133 -8.95 6.50 22.88
CA HIS A 133 -10.34 6.34 23.38
C HIS A 133 -11.35 5.97 22.29
N THR A 134 -10.94 5.82 21.04
CA THR A 134 -11.79 5.36 19.94
C THR A 134 -11.29 3.99 19.47
N ASN A 135 -12.19 3.03 19.25
CA ASN A 135 -11.89 1.73 18.62
C ASN A 135 -11.66 1.91 17.10
N GLU A 136 -10.90 2.93 16.70
CA GLU A 136 -10.67 3.28 15.31
C GLU A 136 -9.57 2.40 14.71
N THR A 137 -9.92 1.62 13.69
CA THR A 137 -8.94 0.87 12.90
C THR A 137 -8.25 1.82 11.92
N CYS A 138 -6.94 1.95 12.05
CA CYS A 138 -6.07 2.69 11.15
C CYS A 138 -5.33 1.76 10.19
N TYR A 139 -5.23 2.17 8.94
CA TYR A 139 -4.45 1.49 7.89
C TYR A 139 -3.25 2.35 7.55
N GLU A 140 -2.05 1.84 7.83
CA GLU A 140 -0.78 2.58 7.80
C GLU A 140 0.35 1.88 7.03
N ASP A 141 0.06 0.71 6.47
CA ASP A 141 0.93 -0.16 5.67
C ASP A 141 0.85 0.16 4.18
N TRP A 142 0.66 1.44 3.85
CA TRP A 142 0.60 1.93 2.48
C TRP A 142 1.99 2.07 1.87
N TYR A 143 2.11 1.84 0.57
CA TYR A 143 3.38 1.90 -0.14
C TYR A 143 3.22 2.38 -1.60
N LEU A 144 4.32 2.81 -2.20
CA LEU A 144 4.38 3.16 -3.61
C LEU A 144 4.42 1.85 -4.43
N PRO A 145 3.51 1.66 -5.41
CA PRO A 145 3.39 0.39 -6.14
C PRO A 145 4.65 0.08 -6.95
N SER A 146 5.02 -1.20 -7.10
CA SER A 146 5.97 -1.63 -8.14
C SER A 146 5.42 -1.30 -9.53
N LYS A 147 6.25 -1.35 -10.57
CA LYS A 147 5.78 -1.08 -11.94
C LYS A 147 4.69 -2.07 -12.38
N GLU A 148 4.77 -3.34 -12.00
CA GLU A 148 3.72 -4.33 -12.25
C GLU A 148 2.43 -4.02 -11.48
N GLU A 149 2.53 -3.63 -10.21
CA GLU A 149 1.36 -3.25 -9.40
C GLU A 149 0.69 -1.97 -9.93
N LEU A 150 1.49 -1.02 -10.40
CA LEU A 150 0.99 0.20 -11.03
C LEU A 150 0.26 -0.11 -12.34
N ASN A 151 0.75 -1.09 -13.10
CA ASN A 151 0.09 -1.57 -14.31
C ASN A 151 -1.25 -2.25 -14.00
N LEU A 152 -1.35 -3.02 -12.91
CA LEU A 152 -2.63 -3.55 -12.43
C LEU A 152 -3.60 -2.43 -12.06
N LEU A 153 -3.12 -1.38 -11.38
CA LEU A 153 -3.91 -0.20 -11.05
C LEU A 153 -4.39 0.54 -12.30
N TYR A 154 -3.52 0.78 -13.29
CA TYR A 154 -3.87 1.42 -14.56
C TYR A 154 -4.99 0.67 -15.30
N ARG A 155 -4.95 -0.66 -15.29
CA ARG A 155 -6.00 -1.51 -15.90
C ARG A 155 -7.35 -1.34 -15.22
N GLN A 156 -7.37 -0.97 -13.94
CA GLN A 156 -8.58 -0.71 -13.15
C GLN A 156 -8.85 0.79 -12.90
N ARG A 157 -8.15 1.70 -13.59
CA ARG A 157 -8.22 3.14 -13.30
C ARG A 157 -9.64 3.73 -13.34
N ALA A 158 -10.50 3.21 -14.22
CA ALA A 158 -11.89 3.64 -14.31
C ALA A 158 -12.74 3.17 -13.11
N VAL A 159 -12.41 2.02 -12.53
CA VAL A 159 -13.09 1.48 -11.35
C VAL A 159 -12.59 2.15 -10.07
N VAL A 160 -11.29 2.39 -9.97
CA VAL A 160 -10.67 3.04 -8.80
C VAL A 160 -11.00 4.53 -8.73
N GLY A 161 -10.94 5.24 -9.87
CA GLY A 161 -11.24 6.66 -9.94
C GLY A 161 -10.20 7.57 -9.26
N GLY A 162 -10.39 8.88 -9.42
CA GLY A 162 -9.56 9.94 -8.86
C GLY A 162 -8.11 9.94 -9.34
N LEU A 163 -7.80 9.21 -10.41
CA LEU A 163 -6.46 9.05 -10.96
C LEU A 163 -6.20 10.12 -12.04
N ASP A 164 -6.18 11.38 -11.64
CA ASP A 164 -6.26 12.52 -12.57
C ASP A 164 -4.90 13.00 -13.12
N LYS A 165 -3.79 12.47 -12.60
CA LYS A 165 -2.44 12.81 -13.10
C LYS A 165 -2.13 12.12 -14.43
N PRO A 166 -1.39 12.78 -15.33
CA PRO A 166 -1.00 12.18 -16.61
C PRO A 166 -0.02 11.01 -16.43
N GLY A 167 0.72 10.96 -15.31
CA GLY A 167 1.62 9.85 -15.02
C GLY A 167 1.85 9.68 -13.51
N TYR A 168 2.09 8.43 -13.12
CA TYR A 168 2.30 8.02 -11.73
C TYR A 168 3.63 7.31 -11.57
N TRP A 169 4.35 7.63 -10.50
CA TRP A 169 5.56 6.91 -10.14
C TRP A 169 5.26 5.48 -9.73
N SER A 170 6.13 4.56 -10.17
CA SER A 170 6.30 3.28 -9.51
C SER A 170 7.45 3.34 -8.52
N SER A 171 7.57 2.37 -7.63
CA SER A 171 8.72 2.18 -6.75
C SER A 171 9.88 1.44 -7.43
N THR A 172 9.80 1.15 -8.74
CA THR A 172 10.82 0.42 -9.47
C THR A 172 11.86 1.39 -10.02
N GLU A 173 13.09 1.26 -9.52
CA GLU A 173 14.26 2.01 -9.95
C GLU A 173 14.85 1.38 -11.22
N ASP A 174 15.23 2.22 -12.19
CA ASP A 174 15.92 1.78 -13.41
C ASP A 174 17.44 1.92 -13.25
N ASN A 175 17.91 3.10 -12.84
CA ASN A 175 19.32 3.35 -12.54
C ASN A 175 19.47 4.53 -11.58
N SER A 176 20.67 5.10 -11.45
CA SER A 176 20.92 6.24 -10.56
C SER A 176 20.10 7.49 -10.93
N ILE A 177 19.81 7.68 -12.21
CA ILE A 177 19.15 8.88 -12.78
C ILE A 177 17.64 8.68 -12.92
N TYR A 178 17.25 7.49 -13.37
CA TYR A 178 15.89 7.22 -13.82
C TYR A 178 15.15 6.25 -12.91
N ALA A 179 13.84 6.45 -12.79
CA ALA A 179 12.91 5.51 -12.19
C ALA A 179 11.72 5.28 -13.11
N ASP A 180 11.03 4.16 -12.94
CA ASP A 180 9.90 3.79 -13.78
C ASP A 180 8.62 4.51 -13.35
N TYR A 181 7.86 4.98 -14.33
CA TYR A 181 6.52 5.52 -14.16
C TYR A 181 5.60 4.94 -15.25
N GLN A 182 4.30 5.13 -15.07
CA GLN A 182 3.32 4.81 -16.10
C GLN A 182 2.53 6.06 -16.49
N ASP A 183 2.40 6.30 -17.79
CA ASP A 183 1.52 7.32 -18.36
C ASP A 183 0.08 6.79 -18.32
N PHE A 184 -0.81 7.53 -17.66
CA PHE A 184 -2.21 7.16 -17.46
C PHE A 184 -3.13 7.65 -18.58
N ASN A 185 -2.63 8.45 -19.52
CA ASN A 185 -3.37 8.81 -20.74
C ASN A 185 -3.38 7.66 -21.75
N ASN A 186 -2.28 6.90 -21.85
CA ASN A 186 -2.09 5.86 -22.87
C ASN A 186 -1.63 4.50 -22.33
N GLY A 187 -1.22 4.40 -21.07
CA GLY A 187 -0.78 3.16 -20.42
C GLY A 187 0.69 2.79 -20.65
N SER A 188 1.47 3.65 -21.32
CA SER A 188 2.88 3.41 -21.58
C SER A 188 3.69 3.33 -20.28
N LYS A 189 4.58 2.33 -20.21
CA LYS A 189 5.53 2.14 -19.11
C LYS A 189 6.90 2.60 -19.59
N VAL A 190 7.44 3.62 -18.92
CA VAL A 190 8.65 4.33 -19.33
C VAL A 190 9.42 4.76 -18.09
N ASN A 191 10.70 5.08 -18.25
CA ASN A 191 11.50 5.65 -17.19
C ASN A 191 11.54 7.18 -17.31
N TYR A 192 11.73 7.87 -16.19
CA TYR A 192 11.85 9.32 -16.17
C TYR A 192 12.79 9.76 -15.06
N ASN A 193 13.33 10.97 -15.21
CA ASN A 193 14.34 11.47 -14.30
C ASN A 193 13.71 11.66 -12.91
N LYS A 194 14.38 11.13 -11.88
CA LYS A 194 13.90 11.08 -10.50
C LYS A 194 13.61 12.46 -9.88
N ASP A 195 14.15 13.53 -10.46
CA ASP A 195 13.97 14.90 -10.00
C ASP A 195 12.64 15.52 -10.45
N TYR A 196 11.96 14.91 -11.42
CA TYR A 196 10.67 15.39 -11.90
C TYR A 196 9.52 14.95 -11.01
N ALA A 197 8.53 15.83 -10.90
CA ALA A 197 7.35 15.59 -10.09
C ALA A 197 6.28 14.83 -10.89
N LEU A 198 5.86 13.65 -10.41
CA LEU A 198 4.73 12.89 -10.95
C LEU A 198 3.75 12.51 -9.82
N GLY A 199 2.59 11.98 -10.21
CA GLY A 199 1.55 11.54 -9.29
C GLY A 199 1.97 10.37 -8.39
N VAL A 200 1.35 10.29 -7.21
CA VAL A 200 1.54 9.19 -6.26
C VAL A 200 0.17 8.68 -5.85
N ARG A 201 -0.09 7.42 -6.18
CA ARG A 201 -1.20 6.65 -5.64
C ARG A 201 -0.64 5.51 -4.79
N ALA A 202 -0.83 5.61 -3.49
CA ALA A 202 -0.43 4.59 -2.54
C ALA A 202 -1.37 3.38 -2.65
N ILE A 203 -0.78 2.21 -2.50
CA ILE A 203 -1.50 0.94 -2.44
C ILE A 203 -1.12 0.16 -1.18
N ARG A 204 -1.92 -0.85 -0.83
CA ARG A 204 -1.60 -1.80 0.24
C ARG A 204 -2.13 -3.19 -0.08
N ALA A 205 -1.57 -4.20 0.58
CA ALA A 205 -2.02 -5.58 0.48
C ALA A 205 -3.03 -5.93 1.60
N PHE A 206 -3.85 -6.95 1.38
CA PHE A 206 -4.73 -7.54 2.39
C PHE A 206 -4.75 -9.06 2.32
#